data_AF-A0A1K1PF79-F1
#
_entry.id   AF-A0A1K1PF79-F1
#
_cell.length_a   1.000
_cell.length_b   1.000
_cell.length_c   1.000
_cell.angle_alpha   90.00
_cell.angle_beta   90.00
_cell.angle_gamma   90.00
#
_symmetry.space_group_name_H-M   'P 1'
#
loop_
_entity.id
_entity.type
_entity.pdbx_description
1 polymer ?
#
loop_
_entity_poly.entity_id
_entity_poly.type
_entity_poly.pdbx_seq_one_letter_code
_entity_poly.pdbx_strand_id
1 'polypeptide(L)'
;MPWPMVHFAIAAQLTACKPSPHFLVGSIAPDALHVREKVTRQDKGFTHLVAEDRFPSIELLQESCLAFLQRNQAWNWQQFVLGYMAHIYADLRWTETIYAEFERDCQGSHQEKRNIYNKEVSQIEFILLHGKEWGREVVHSLQQAEAFPMEPFVTQAEVSRYRDLKIGWLQDDSNEPRIKPIYFTKEAVDAFIVQTSEEMNVLAKAWGIDYLLSPVGQDSPTTS
;
A
#
# COMPACT_ATOMS: atom_id res chain seq x y z
N MET A 1 8.57 -4.72 -4.24
CA MET A 1 7.31 -4.09 -3.82
C MET A 1 7.66 -2.75 -3.24
N PRO A 2 6.95 -1.68 -3.63
CA PRO A 2 7.20 -0.35 -3.10
C PRO A 2 7.01 -0.34 -1.59
N TRP A 3 7.50 0.70 -0.94
CA TRP A 3 7.39 0.86 0.51
C TRP A 3 6.12 1.68 0.84
N PRO A 4 5.72 1.76 2.12
CA PRO A 4 4.42 2.28 2.53
C PRO A 4 4.00 3.64 1.94
N MET A 5 4.91 4.60 1.79
CA MET A 5 4.55 5.95 1.33
C MET A 5 4.06 5.98 -0.11
N VAL A 6 4.52 5.08 -0.98
CA VAL A 6 3.96 4.96 -2.34
C VAL A 6 2.51 4.50 -2.29
N HIS A 7 2.19 3.52 -1.44
CA HIS A 7 0.81 3.05 -1.25
C HIS A 7 -0.08 4.14 -0.66
N PHE A 8 0.43 4.91 0.31
CA PHE A 8 -0.28 6.04 0.88
C PHE A 8 -0.50 7.17 -0.14
N ALA A 9 0.46 7.41 -1.04
CA ALA A 9 0.30 8.36 -2.12
C ALA A 9 -0.81 7.96 -3.09
N ILE A 10 -0.90 6.66 -3.43
CA ILE A 10 -2.01 6.11 -4.24
C ILE A 10 -3.33 6.27 -3.50
N ALA A 11 -3.40 5.90 -2.22
CA ALA A 11 -4.60 6.08 -1.40
C ALA A 11 -5.04 7.56 -1.35
N ALA A 12 -4.09 8.47 -1.18
CA ALA A 12 -4.35 9.91 -1.19
C ALA A 12 -4.86 10.38 -2.56
N GLN A 13 -4.23 9.96 -3.66
CA GLN A 13 -4.66 10.31 -5.01
C GLN A 13 -6.08 9.81 -5.32
N LEU A 14 -6.39 8.59 -4.88
CA LEU A 14 -7.71 7.96 -5.02
C LEU A 14 -8.84 8.68 -4.25
N THR A 15 -8.50 9.42 -3.19
CA THR A 15 -9.47 10.01 -2.24
C THR A 15 -9.36 11.53 -2.16
N ALA A 16 -8.87 12.18 -3.22
CA ALA A 16 -8.68 13.64 -3.27
C ALA A 16 -7.87 14.19 -2.07
N CYS A 17 -6.75 13.52 -1.78
CA CYS A 17 -5.80 13.78 -0.70
C CYS A 17 -6.32 13.59 0.72
N LYS A 18 -7.45 12.90 0.93
CA LYS A 18 -8.02 12.66 2.27
C LYS A 18 -8.35 11.17 2.49
N PRO A 19 -7.34 10.29 2.48
CA PRO A 19 -7.58 8.86 2.71
C PRO A 19 -8.03 8.66 4.15
N SER A 20 -8.99 7.75 4.37
CA SER A 20 -9.41 7.41 5.73
C SER A 20 -8.27 6.69 6.48
N PRO A 21 -8.21 6.80 7.82
CA PRO A 21 -7.24 6.04 8.64
C PRO A 21 -7.24 4.54 8.32
N HIS A 22 -8.43 3.96 8.10
CA HIS A 22 -8.59 2.53 7.82
C HIS A 22 -8.14 2.15 6.40
N PHE A 23 -8.31 3.03 5.40
CA PHE A 23 -7.71 2.84 4.07
C PHE A 23 -6.19 2.74 4.21
N LEU A 24 -5.56 3.70 4.91
CA LEU A 24 -4.12 3.71 5.11
C LEU A 24 -3.61 2.42 5.78
N VAL A 25 -4.25 1.97 6.87
CA VAL A 25 -3.89 0.70 7.52
C VAL A 25 -4.10 -0.49 6.58
N GLY A 26 -5.18 -0.52 5.82
CA GLY A 26 -5.41 -1.55 4.80
C GLY A 26 -4.28 -1.58 3.76
N SER A 27 -3.74 -0.41 3.39
CA SER A 27 -2.68 -0.26 2.37
C SER A 27 -1.31 -0.77 2.80
N ILE A 28 -1.15 -1.17 4.06
CA ILE A 28 0.08 -1.82 4.58
C ILE A 28 -0.20 -3.21 5.16
N ALA A 29 -1.46 -3.61 5.26
CA ALA A 29 -1.86 -4.85 5.91
C ALA A 29 -1.35 -6.12 5.20
N PRO A 30 -1.27 -6.22 3.85
CA PRO A 30 -0.69 -7.40 3.20
C PRO A 30 0.75 -7.68 3.64
N ASP A 31 1.53 -6.63 3.85
CA ASP A 31 2.92 -6.72 4.31
C ASP A 31 3.06 -6.94 5.83
N ALA A 32 1.97 -6.92 6.61
CA ALA A 32 2.04 -7.10 8.05
C ALA A 32 2.64 -8.44 8.49
N LEU A 33 2.68 -9.44 7.61
CA LEU A 33 3.36 -10.71 7.90
C LEU A 33 4.84 -10.54 8.26
N HIS A 34 5.50 -9.44 7.86
CA HIS A 34 6.92 -9.18 8.14
C HIS A 34 7.25 -9.04 9.63
N VAL A 35 6.24 -8.97 10.51
CA VAL A 35 6.44 -9.00 11.97
C VAL A 35 6.57 -10.42 12.55
N ARG A 36 6.34 -11.46 11.72
CA ARG A 36 6.59 -12.87 12.08
C ARG A 36 8.09 -13.13 12.11
N GLU A 37 8.53 -14.04 12.98
CA GLU A 37 9.95 -14.39 13.10
C GLU A 37 10.51 -15.11 11.85
N LYS A 38 9.66 -15.85 11.13
CA LYS A 38 10.02 -16.60 9.92
C LYS A 38 8.95 -16.36 8.87
N VAL A 39 9.30 -15.61 7.83
CA VAL A 39 8.45 -15.35 6.68
C VAL A 39 9.07 -16.01 5.46
N THR A 40 8.31 -16.86 4.79
CA THR A 40 8.69 -17.47 3.52
C THR A 40 8.13 -16.67 2.34
N ARG A 41 8.66 -16.92 1.14
CA ARG A 41 8.08 -16.38 -0.10
C ARG A 41 6.64 -16.86 -0.30
N GLN A 42 6.31 -18.07 0.15
CA GLN A 42 4.96 -18.62 0.09
C GLN A 42 4.00 -17.86 1.00
N ASP A 43 4.41 -17.51 2.22
CA ASP A 43 3.60 -16.68 3.13
C ASP A 43 3.33 -15.30 2.52
N LYS A 44 4.35 -14.72 1.89
CA LYS A 44 4.20 -13.45 1.16
C LYS A 44 3.23 -13.61 -0.01
N GLY A 45 3.35 -14.68 -0.78
CA GLY A 45 2.41 -14.96 -1.86
C GLY A 45 0.97 -15.09 -1.37
N PHE A 46 0.76 -15.79 -0.26
CA PHE A 46 -0.57 -16.02 0.32
C PHE A 46 -1.29 -14.72 0.69
N THR A 47 -0.58 -13.79 1.34
CA THR A 47 -1.13 -12.46 1.72
C THR A 47 -1.38 -11.54 0.53
N HIS A 48 -0.74 -11.78 -0.61
CA HIS A 48 -0.89 -10.97 -1.83
C HIS A 48 -1.76 -11.65 -2.89
N LEU A 49 -2.48 -12.73 -2.52
CA LEU A 49 -3.31 -13.54 -3.41
C LEU A 49 -2.52 -14.11 -4.62
N VAL A 50 -1.21 -14.30 -4.47
CA VAL A 50 -0.33 -14.90 -5.47
C VAL A 50 -0.63 -16.40 -5.55
N ALA A 51 -0.93 -16.86 -6.76
CA ALA A 51 -1.11 -18.27 -7.07
C ALA A 51 -0.08 -18.68 -8.13
N GLU A 52 0.58 -19.83 -7.95
CA GLU A 52 1.56 -20.36 -8.91
C GLU A 52 2.68 -19.34 -9.25
N ASP A 53 3.22 -18.66 -8.23
CA ASP A 53 4.26 -17.63 -8.37
C ASP A 53 3.89 -16.41 -9.23
N ARG A 54 2.58 -16.19 -9.48
CA ARG A 54 2.06 -15.03 -10.23
C ARG A 54 1.11 -14.21 -9.38
N PHE A 55 1.19 -12.88 -9.51
CA PHE A 55 0.20 -11.97 -8.95
C PHE A 55 -1.22 -12.32 -9.45
N PRO A 56 -2.26 -12.00 -8.67
CA PRO A 56 -3.63 -12.30 -9.05
C PRO A 56 -4.00 -11.58 -10.36
N SER A 57 -4.84 -12.22 -11.18
CA SER A 57 -5.48 -11.50 -12.29
C SER A 57 -6.43 -10.42 -11.75
N ILE A 58 -6.82 -9.49 -12.62
CA ILE A 58 -7.77 -8.44 -12.26
C ILE A 58 -9.12 -9.04 -11.83
N GLU A 59 -9.54 -10.12 -12.47
CA GLU A 59 -10.77 -10.85 -12.15
C GLU A 59 -10.69 -11.48 -10.75
N LEU A 60 -9.58 -12.15 -10.41
CA LEU A 60 -9.41 -12.73 -9.08
C LEU A 60 -9.34 -11.65 -7.99
N LEU A 61 -8.69 -10.52 -8.28
CA LEU A 61 -8.64 -9.38 -7.38
C LEU A 61 -10.03 -8.78 -7.15
N GLN A 62 -10.83 -8.65 -8.20
CA GLN A 62 -12.23 -8.21 -8.13
C GLN A 62 -13.07 -9.16 -7.27
N GLU A 63 -13.05 -10.47 -7.57
CA GLU A 63 -13.80 -11.49 -6.84
C GLU A 63 -13.45 -11.46 -5.35
N SER A 64 -12.16 -11.40 -5.04
CA SER A 64 -11.66 -11.30 -3.68
C SER A 64 -12.12 -10.01 -2.99
N CYS A 65 -11.99 -8.86 -3.66
CA CYS A 65 -12.43 -7.57 -3.14
C CYS A 65 -13.91 -7.61 -2.75
N LEU A 66 -14.79 -8.01 -3.68
CA LEU A 66 -16.22 -8.09 -3.46
C LEU A 66 -16.57 -9.08 -2.34
N ALA A 67 -15.89 -10.23 -2.29
CA ALA A 67 -16.09 -11.22 -1.23
C ALA A 67 -15.71 -10.67 0.16
N PHE A 68 -14.60 -9.93 0.31
CA PHE A 68 -14.24 -9.32 1.59
C PHE A 68 -15.16 -8.17 1.97
N LEU A 69 -15.57 -7.32 1.01
CA LEU A 69 -16.52 -6.24 1.26
C LEU A 69 -17.87 -6.76 1.79
N GLN A 70 -18.31 -7.94 1.35
CA GLN A 70 -19.54 -8.56 1.83
C GLN A 70 -19.48 -9.06 3.27
N ARG A 71 -18.27 -9.29 3.84
CA ARG A 71 -18.11 -9.83 5.20
C ARG A 71 -18.63 -8.86 6.28
N ASN A 72 -18.57 -7.56 6.03
CA ASN A 72 -19.00 -6.53 6.98
C ASN A 72 -19.34 -5.23 6.23
N GLN A 73 -20.48 -4.62 6.54
CA GLN A 73 -20.95 -3.39 5.88
C GLN A 73 -20.46 -2.10 6.58
N ALA A 74 -19.71 -2.22 7.68
CA ALA A 74 -19.14 -1.06 8.36
C ALA A 74 -18.16 -0.32 7.43
N TRP A 75 -18.33 1.00 7.31
CA TRP A 75 -17.49 1.86 6.47
C TRP A 75 -15.99 1.67 6.71
N ASN A 76 -15.58 1.61 7.98
CA ASN A 76 -14.17 1.41 8.36
C ASN A 76 -13.60 0.09 7.83
N TRP A 77 -14.40 -0.99 7.84
CA TRP A 77 -13.99 -2.26 7.24
C TRP A 77 -13.88 -2.16 5.72
N GLN A 78 -14.86 -1.54 5.06
CA GLN A 78 -14.85 -1.40 3.61
C GLN A 78 -13.65 -0.58 3.13
N GLN A 79 -13.30 0.49 3.87
CA GLN A 79 -12.09 1.28 3.64
C GLN A 79 -10.81 0.45 3.84
N PHE A 80 -10.75 -0.36 4.90
CA PHE A 80 -9.63 -1.28 5.12
C PHE A 80 -9.46 -2.29 3.97
N VAL A 81 -10.56 -2.91 3.51
CA VAL A 81 -10.54 -3.84 2.37
C VAL A 81 -10.07 -3.13 1.10
N LEU A 82 -10.56 -1.92 0.85
CA LEU A 82 -10.15 -1.14 -0.32
C LEU A 82 -8.65 -0.83 -0.29
N GLY A 83 -8.11 -0.45 0.88
CA GLY A 83 -6.67 -0.27 1.07
C GLY A 83 -5.88 -1.55 0.81
N TYR A 84 -6.36 -2.68 1.31
CA TYR A 84 -5.73 -4.00 1.10
C TYR A 84 -5.63 -4.34 -0.40
N MET A 85 -6.70 -4.09 -1.15
CA MET A 85 -6.73 -4.36 -2.59
C MET A 85 -5.91 -3.37 -3.41
N ALA A 86 -5.94 -2.09 -3.03
CA ALA A 86 -5.10 -1.07 -3.64
C ALA A 86 -3.61 -1.38 -3.44
N HIS A 87 -3.22 -1.93 -2.28
CA HIS A 87 -1.86 -2.41 -2.04
C HIS A 87 -1.47 -3.50 -3.05
N ILE A 88 -2.24 -4.58 -3.14
CA ILE A 88 -1.94 -5.71 -4.04
C ILE A 88 -1.86 -5.25 -5.50
N TYR A 89 -2.77 -4.36 -5.91
CA TYR A 89 -2.74 -3.81 -7.25
C TYR A 89 -1.49 -2.95 -7.51
N ALA A 90 -1.16 -2.04 -6.59
CA ALA A 90 0.06 -1.23 -6.70
C ALA A 90 1.30 -2.11 -6.77
N ASP A 91 1.33 -3.19 -6.02
CA ASP A 91 2.39 -4.19 -6.01
C ASP A 91 2.57 -4.89 -7.37
N LEU A 92 1.46 -5.36 -7.94
CA LEU A 92 1.41 -5.90 -9.31
C LEU A 92 1.98 -4.89 -10.31
N ARG A 93 1.43 -3.66 -10.33
CA ARG A 93 1.84 -2.63 -11.30
C ARG A 93 3.29 -2.20 -11.11
N TRP A 94 3.77 -2.10 -9.88
CA TRP A 94 5.16 -1.76 -9.59
C TRP A 94 6.11 -2.79 -10.20
N THR A 95 5.77 -4.08 -10.08
CA THR A 95 6.55 -5.19 -10.64
C THR A 95 6.58 -5.14 -12.16
N GLU A 96 5.43 -4.85 -12.79
CA GLU A 96 5.28 -4.82 -14.25
C GLU A 96 5.86 -3.56 -14.92
N THR A 97 6.10 -2.50 -14.15
CA THR A 97 6.51 -1.19 -14.67
C THR A 97 7.90 -0.80 -14.17
N ILE A 98 7.98 0.11 -13.19
CA ILE A 98 9.21 0.75 -12.73
C ILE A 98 10.24 -0.27 -12.18
N TYR A 99 9.80 -1.38 -11.59
CA TYR A 99 10.72 -2.43 -11.16
C TYR A 99 11.31 -3.21 -12.34
N ALA A 100 10.50 -3.56 -13.34
CA ALA A 100 10.98 -4.24 -14.56
C ALA A 100 11.98 -3.35 -15.33
N GLU A 101 11.76 -2.04 -15.36
CA GLU A 101 12.72 -1.08 -15.92
C GLU A 101 14.03 -1.06 -15.12
N PHE A 102 13.93 -0.99 -13.79
CA PHE A 102 15.10 -1.08 -12.90
C PHE A 102 15.89 -2.39 -13.11
N GLU A 103 15.22 -3.54 -13.20
CA GLU A 103 15.90 -4.83 -13.37
C GLU A 103 16.68 -4.91 -14.68
N ARG A 104 16.10 -4.34 -15.76
CA ARG A 104 16.70 -4.26 -17.09
C ARG A 104 17.90 -3.33 -17.12
N ASP A 105 17.78 -2.14 -16.52
CA ASP A 105 18.75 -1.06 -16.71
C ASP A 105 19.87 -1.10 -15.64
N CYS A 106 19.56 -1.52 -14.42
CA CYS A 106 20.55 -1.63 -13.34
C CYS A 106 21.53 -2.77 -13.59
N GLN A 107 22.82 -2.46 -13.61
CA GLN A 107 23.90 -3.42 -13.73
C GLN A 107 24.38 -3.90 -12.35
N GLY A 108 25.07 -5.04 -12.31
CA GLY A 108 25.65 -5.62 -11.09
C GLY A 108 25.02 -6.94 -10.68
N SER A 109 25.58 -7.55 -9.64
CA SER A 109 25.10 -8.78 -9.03
C SER A 109 23.72 -8.60 -8.42
N HIS A 110 23.01 -9.72 -8.20
CA HIS A 110 21.69 -9.71 -7.56
C HIS A 110 21.72 -9.01 -6.18
N GLN A 111 22.80 -9.18 -5.40
CA GLN A 111 22.93 -8.54 -4.09
C GLN A 111 23.13 -7.02 -4.22
N GLU A 112 23.91 -6.56 -5.19
CA GLU A 112 24.11 -5.13 -5.45
C GLU A 112 22.81 -4.48 -5.90
N LYS A 113 22.08 -5.10 -6.85
CA LYS A 113 20.76 -4.63 -7.28
C LYS A 113 19.79 -4.52 -6.11
N ARG A 114 19.74 -5.54 -5.23
CA ARG A 114 18.89 -5.51 -4.02
C ARG A 114 19.26 -4.35 -3.09
N ASN A 115 20.56 -4.09 -2.90
CA ASN A 115 21.02 -2.99 -2.05
C ASN A 115 20.66 -1.63 -2.65
N ILE A 116 20.85 -1.44 -3.97
CA ILE A 116 20.46 -0.21 -4.68
C ILE A 116 18.96 0.00 -4.56
N TYR A 117 18.16 -1.03 -4.87
CA TYR A 117 16.70 -0.99 -4.75
C TYR A 117 16.27 -0.53 -3.35
N ASN A 118 16.75 -1.20 -2.29
CA ASN A 118 16.36 -0.87 -0.91
C ASN A 118 16.74 0.57 -0.56
N LYS A 119 17.92 1.03 -1.00
CA LYS A 119 18.40 2.38 -0.69
C LYS A 119 17.59 3.45 -1.43
N GLU A 120 17.30 3.25 -2.70
CA GLU A 120 16.54 4.24 -3.48
C GLU A 120 15.06 4.28 -3.11
N VAL A 121 14.43 3.12 -2.90
CA VAL A 121 13.03 3.06 -2.46
C VAL A 121 12.88 3.65 -1.05
N SER A 122 13.82 3.38 -0.15
CA SER A 122 13.86 4.04 1.17
C SER A 122 13.98 5.56 1.05
N GLN A 123 14.82 6.07 0.14
CA GLN A 123 14.91 7.51 -0.10
C GLN A 123 13.61 8.11 -0.64
N ILE A 124 12.89 7.37 -1.49
CA ILE A 124 11.58 7.79 -2.01
C ILE A 124 10.54 7.93 -0.90
N GLU A 125 10.56 7.08 0.13
CA GLU A 125 9.65 7.23 1.28
C GLU A 125 9.76 8.62 1.91
N PHE A 126 10.99 9.10 2.16
CA PHE A 126 11.22 10.41 2.75
C PHE A 126 10.92 11.57 1.79
N ILE A 127 11.19 11.39 0.49
CA ILE A 127 10.81 12.37 -0.53
C ILE A 127 9.28 12.56 -0.56
N LEU A 128 8.51 11.47 -0.50
CA LEU A 128 7.04 11.52 -0.48
C LEU A 128 6.52 12.08 0.85
N LEU A 129 7.10 11.64 1.98
CA LEU A 129 6.74 12.10 3.32
C LEU A 129 6.87 13.60 3.48
N HIS A 130 7.95 14.18 2.94
CA HIS A 130 8.25 15.61 3.05
C HIS A 130 7.69 16.45 1.89
N GLY A 131 7.40 15.84 0.75
CA GLY A 131 7.08 16.54 -0.49
C GLY A 131 5.62 16.97 -0.66
N LYS A 132 4.71 16.51 0.20
CA LYS A 132 3.25 16.77 0.09
C LYS A 132 2.62 16.99 1.46
N GLU A 133 1.59 17.83 1.51
CA GLU A 133 0.84 18.12 2.75
C GLU A 133 0.25 16.85 3.38
N TRP A 134 -0.33 15.97 2.55
CA TRP A 134 -0.88 14.68 2.99
C TRP A 134 0.16 13.77 3.65
N GLY A 135 1.45 13.89 3.31
CA GLY A 135 2.50 12.99 3.81
C GLY A 135 2.64 13.04 5.33
N ARG A 136 2.58 14.25 5.91
CA ARG A 136 2.64 14.44 7.37
C ARG A 136 1.35 14.01 8.06
N GLU A 137 0.21 14.22 7.41
CA GLU A 137 -1.10 13.85 7.95
C GLU A 137 -1.26 12.33 8.03
N VAL A 138 -0.70 11.57 7.08
CA VAL A 138 -0.76 10.11 7.06
C VAL A 138 -0.23 9.47 8.33
N VAL A 139 0.89 9.97 8.87
CA VAL A 139 1.45 9.44 10.12
C VAL A 139 0.48 9.63 11.28
N HIS A 140 -0.17 10.80 11.36
CA HIS A 140 -1.18 11.09 12.37
C HIS A 140 -2.44 10.23 12.18
N SER A 141 -2.92 10.07 10.94
CA SER A 141 -4.07 9.22 10.63
C SER A 141 -3.82 7.76 10.96
N LEU A 142 -2.63 7.23 10.68
CA LEU A 142 -2.26 5.85 11.03
C LEU A 142 -2.33 5.61 12.54
N GLN A 143 -1.88 6.56 13.36
CA GLN A 143 -1.94 6.45 14.83
C GLN A 143 -3.37 6.31 15.38
N GLN A 144 -4.38 6.81 14.66
CA GLN A 144 -5.78 6.79 15.07
C GLN A 144 -6.56 5.58 14.57
N ALA A 145 -6.04 4.86 13.57
CA ALA A 145 -6.75 3.78 12.92
C ALA A 145 -6.78 2.51 13.79
N GLU A 146 -7.93 1.87 13.91
CA GLU A 146 -7.98 0.50 14.42
C GLU A 146 -7.55 -0.47 13.32
N ALA A 147 -6.78 -1.49 13.68
CA ALA A 147 -6.45 -2.57 12.75
C ALA A 147 -7.61 -3.56 12.66
N PHE A 148 -7.80 -4.14 11.48
CA PHE A 148 -8.67 -5.29 11.28
C PHE A 148 -7.85 -6.54 10.95
N PRO A 149 -8.31 -7.74 11.34
CA PRO A 149 -7.75 -8.97 10.81
C PRO A 149 -8.21 -9.18 9.37
N MET A 150 -7.35 -9.77 8.54
CA MET A 150 -7.74 -10.31 7.24
C MET A 150 -7.50 -11.82 7.27
N GLU A 151 -8.33 -12.55 8.01
CA GLU A 151 -8.15 -13.99 8.17
C GLU A 151 -8.40 -14.75 6.85
N PRO A 152 -7.60 -15.80 6.57
CA PRO A 152 -6.50 -16.35 7.38
C PRO A 152 -5.10 -15.73 7.10
N PHE A 153 -5.03 -14.60 6.39
CA PHE A 153 -3.78 -14.05 5.86
C PHE A 153 -2.94 -13.35 6.93
N VAL A 154 -3.54 -12.42 7.67
CA VAL A 154 -2.90 -11.64 8.73
C VAL A 154 -3.86 -11.40 9.87
N THR A 155 -3.33 -11.50 11.09
CA THR A 155 -4.10 -11.22 12.31
C THR A 155 -4.15 -9.73 12.60
N GLN A 156 -5.11 -9.30 13.42
CA GLN A 156 -5.19 -7.91 13.87
C GLN A 156 -3.91 -7.44 14.59
N ALA A 157 -3.31 -8.31 15.41
CA ALA A 157 -2.09 -8.00 16.15
C ALA A 157 -0.90 -7.77 15.21
N GLU A 158 -0.81 -8.53 14.12
CA GLU A 158 0.25 -8.37 13.11
C GLU A 158 0.13 -7.03 12.41
N VAL A 159 -1.09 -6.67 11.99
CA VAL A 159 -1.38 -5.39 11.32
C VAL A 159 -1.06 -4.21 12.25
N SER A 160 -1.53 -4.25 13.50
CA SER A 160 -1.21 -3.21 14.50
C SER A 160 0.29 -3.05 14.72
N ARG A 161 1.01 -4.16 14.93
CA ARG A 161 2.45 -4.13 15.17
C ARG A 161 3.22 -3.61 13.95
N TYR A 162 2.82 -4.01 12.74
CA TYR A 162 3.47 -3.54 11.52
C TYR A 162 3.26 -2.04 11.31
N ARG A 163 2.03 -1.56 11.53
CA ARG A 163 1.70 -0.12 11.53
C ARG A 163 2.60 0.66 12.48
N ASP A 164 2.73 0.23 13.72
CA ASP A 164 3.53 0.92 14.74
C ASP A 164 5.02 0.94 14.36
N LEU A 165 5.55 -0.17 13.81
CA LEU A 165 6.91 -0.23 13.28
C LEU A 165 7.13 0.76 12.13
N LYS A 166 6.17 0.91 11.22
CA LYS A 166 6.28 1.85 10.09
C LYS A 166 6.15 3.29 10.52
N ILE A 167 5.27 3.61 11.46
CA ILE A 167 5.20 4.93 12.08
C ILE A 167 6.56 5.29 12.68
N GLY A 168 7.12 4.41 13.52
CA GLY A 168 8.41 4.66 14.16
C GLY A 168 9.55 4.83 13.15
N TRP A 169 9.57 4.02 12.09
CA TRP A 169 10.59 4.11 11.04
C TRP A 169 10.52 5.44 10.26
N LEU A 170 9.31 5.88 9.88
CA LEU A 170 9.08 7.13 9.15
C LEU A 170 9.35 8.38 10.00
N GLN A 171 9.22 8.29 11.32
CA GLN A 171 9.46 9.40 12.25
C GLN A 171 10.93 9.57 12.64
N ASP A 172 11.80 8.64 12.26
CA ASP A 172 13.23 8.68 12.56
C ASP A 172 14.04 9.10 11.32
N ASP A 173 14.43 10.38 11.29
CA ASP A 173 15.23 11.00 10.21
C ASP A 173 16.61 10.34 10.00
N SER A 174 17.06 9.49 10.92
CA SER A 174 18.31 8.72 10.74
C SER A 174 18.13 7.55 9.76
N ASN A 175 16.88 7.15 9.48
CA ASN A 175 16.56 6.12 8.49
C ASN A 175 16.62 6.65 7.04
N GLU A 176 16.65 7.97 6.83
CA GLU A 176 16.76 8.55 5.49
C GLU A 176 18.16 8.28 4.89
N PRO A 177 18.26 7.64 3.72
CA PRO A 177 19.56 7.35 3.10
C PRO A 177 20.35 8.59 2.65
N ARG A 178 19.67 9.73 2.45
CA ARG A 178 20.21 11.02 1.99
C ARG A 178 20.97 10.92 0.68
N ILE A 179 20.37 10.26 -0.29
CA ILE A 179 20.89 10.15 -1.66
C ILE A 179 19.95 10.79 -2.66
N LYS A 180 20.47 11.02 -3.88
CA LYS A 180 19.62 11.29 -5.04
C LYS A 180 19.33 9.96 -5.74
N PRO A 181 18.06 9.53 -5.85
CA PRO A 181 17.71 8.32 -6.59
C PRO A 181 18.08 8.44 -8.07
N ILE A 182 18.47 7.32 -8.68
CA ILE A 182 18.83 7.22 -10.10
C ILE A 182 17.73 6.48 -10.87
N TYR A 183 17.24 5.36 -10.35
CA TYR A 183 16.26 4.51 -11.00
C TYR A 183 14.84 4.82 -10.52
N PHE A 184 14.67 4.95 -9.20
CA PHE A 184 13.40 5.32 -8.60
C PHE A 184 13.36 6.83 -8.37
N THR A 185 13.42 7.61 -9.46
CA THR A 185 13.35 9.08 -9.38
C THR A 185 11.98 9.54 -8.88
N LYS A 186 11.92 10.75 -8.30
CA LYS A 186 10.66 11.33 -7.86
C LYS A 186 9.66 11.42 -9.01
N GLU A 187 10.12 11.82 -10.19
CA GLU A 187 9.30 11.98 -11.39
C GLU A 187 8.72 10.64 -11.86
N ALA A 188 9.54 9.58 -11.88
CA ALA A 188 9.08 8.24 -12.25
C ALA A 188 8.06 7.68 -11.24
N VAL A 189 8.32 7.89 -9.95
CA VAL A 189 7.40 7.44 -8.89
C VAL A 189 6.10 8.23 -8.89
N ASP A 190 6.14 9.55 -9.08
CA ASP A 190 4.92 10.37 -9.21
C ASP A 190 4.09 9.93 -10.41
N ALA A 191 4.72 9.67 -11.56
CA ALA A 191 4.04 9.16 -12.75
C ALA A 191 3.39 7.79 -12.48
N PHE A 192 4.11 6.88 -11.81
CA PHE A 192 3.59 5.59 -11.37
C PHE A 192 2.36 5.75 -10.46
N ILE A 193 2.42 6.65 -9.46
CA ILE A 193 1.30 6.90 -8.54
C ILE A 193 0.07 7.39 -9.30
N VAL A 194 0.24 8.36 -10.21
CA VAL A 194 -0.87 8.91 -11.01
C VAL A 194 -1.50 7.82 -11.87
N GLN A 195 -0.70 7.12 -12.68
CA GLN A 195 -1.19 6.10 -13.59
C GLN A 195 -1.90 4.97 -12.82
N THR A 196 -1.29 4.45 -11.77
CA THR A 196 -1.86 3.35 -10.98
C THR A 196 -3.17 3.77 -10.30
N SER A 197 -3.27 5.03 -9.85
CA SER A 197 -4.49 5.56 -9.23
C SER A 197 -5.61 5.77 -10.26
N GLU A 198 -5.28 6.18 -11.48
CA GLU A 198 -6.25 6.29 -12.58
C GLU A 198 -6.78 4.92 -12.99
N GLU A 199 -5.91 3.93 -13.15
CA GLU A 199 -6.28 2.54 -13.43
C GLU A 199 -7.19 1.99 -12.31
N MET A 200 -6.83 2.19 -11.04
CA MET A 200 -7.65 1.79 -9.89
C MET A 200 -9.01 2.49 -9.85
N ASN A 201 -9.09 3.76 -10.22
CA ASN A 201 -10.37 4.48 -10.32
C ASN A 201 -11.29 3.87 -11.38
N VAL A 202 -10.74 3.45 -12.52
CA VAL A 202 -11.49 2.75 -13.57
C VAL A 202 -11.99 1.40 -13.06
N LEU A 203 -11.12 0.63 -12.37
CA LEU A 203 -11.49 -0.65 -11.77
C LEU A 203 -12.58 -0.49 -10.70
N ALA A 204 -12.45 0.48 -9.80
CA ALA A 204 -13.45 0.73 -8.76
C ALA A 204 -14.85 1.00 -9.35
N LYS A 205 -14.93 1.78 -10.45
CA LYS A 205 -16.19 2.01 -11.18
C LYS A 205 -16.71 0.73 -11.84
N ALA A 206 -15.83 -0.03 -12.50
CA ALA A 206 -16.20 -1.29 -13.13
C ALA A 206 -16.72 -2.33 -12.11
N TRP A 207 -16.19 -2.30 -10.89
CA TRP A 207 -16.60 -3.18 -9.79
C TRP A 207 -17.81 -2.66 -9.00
N GLY A 208 -18.27 -1.43 -9.28
CA GLY A 208 -19.39 -0.80 -8.58
C GLY A 208 -19.08 -0.37 -7.13
N ILE A 209 -17.81 -0.07 -6.84
CA ILE A 209 -17.32 0.31 -5.50
C ILE A 209 -16.73 1.71 -5.44
N ASP A 210 -16.89 2.52 -6.49
CA ASP A 210 -16.37 3.89 -6.57
C ASP A 210 -16.99 4.84 -5.52
N TYR A 211 -18.15 4.49 -4.97
CA TYR A 211 -18.71 5.19 -3.81
C TYR A 211 -17.77 5.18 -2.58
N LEU A 212 -16.90 4.16 -2.45
CA LEU A 212 -15.89 4.09 -1.36
C LEU A 212 -14.75 5.09 -1.53
N LEU A 213 -14.57 5.65 -2.73
CA LEU A 213 -13.54 6.66 -3.04
C LEU A 213 -14.03 8.08 -2.81
N SER A 214 -15.34 8.25 -2.62
CA SER A 214 -15.94 9.55 -2.36
C SER A 214 -15.76 9.95 -0.89
N PRO A 215 -15.63 11.25 -0.56
CA PRO A 215 -15.52 11.73 0.83
C PRO A 215 -16.75 11.47 1.71
N VAL A 216 -17.81 10.88 1.15
CA VAL A 216 -19.14 10.75 1.76
C VAL A 216 -19.15 9.54 2.70
N GLY A 217 -18.51 9.68 3.86
CA GLY A 217 -18.52 8.64 4.91
C GLY A 217 -18.14 9.14 6.31
N GLN A 218 -17.78 10.41 6.48
CA GLN A 218 -17.35 10.94 7.79
C GLN A 218 -18.51 11.33 8.71
N ASP A 219 -19.76 11.39 8.21
CA ASP A 219 -20.93 11.87 8.96
C ASP A 219 -22.03 10.80 9.12
N SER A 220 -21.69 9.62 9.65
CA SER A 220 -22.71 8.78 10.31
C SER A 220 -22.60 8.97 11.82
N PRO A 221 -23.55 9.68 12.47
CA PRO A 221 -23.58 9.75 13.92
C PRO A 221 -23.80 8.34 14.46
N THR A 222 -23.00 7.94 15.44
CA THR A 222 -23.32 6.84 16.34
C THR A 222 -24.74 7.04 16.87
N THR A 223 -25.67 6.21 16.41
CA THR A 223 -27.02 6.17 16.97
C THR A 223 -26.93 5.67 18.41
N SER A 224 -27.61 6.42 19.26
CA SER A 224 -27.83 6.33 20.71
C SER A 224 -28.07 4.94 21.27
#